data_AF-A0AAW8KJ55-F1
#
_entry.id   AF-A0AAW8KJ55-F1
#
_cell.length_a   1.000
_cell.length_b   1.000
_cell.length_c   1.000
_cell.angle_alpha   90.00
_cell.angle_beta   90.00
_cell.angle_gamma   90.00
#
_symmetry.space_group_name_H-M   'P 1'
#
loop_
_entity.id
_entity.type
_entity.pdbx_description
1 polymer ?
#
loop_
_entity_poly.entity_id
_entity_poly.type
_entity_poly.pdbx_seq_one_letter_code
_entity_poly.pdbx_strand_id
1 'polypeptide(L)'
;NTLVSNGTTATGILTDILGGVTGAIGGVTGGTTGGNPLGTVTDIIGGLTGGATGGNPLGTVTDIIGGLTGGVTGGNPLGTVTDIIGGLTGGVTGGNPLGTVTDIIGGVTGGNPLGTVTDIIGGLTGGATGGNPLGTVTDIIGGVTGGIIGGGTSPISPVVDAVQSGIDVLQGVESLKTSIINTGINTVADTVVGVLPQTEHPVTDIAHLGTLTFETSRDTVNGALEVVSDLVGGNIQGATDHATGIVNTLVSN
;
A
#
# COMPACT_ATOMS: atom_id res chain seq x y z
N ASN A 1 -9.64 93.17 -98.51
CA ASN A 1 -10.17 92.91 -97.15
C ASN A 1 -10.08 91.45 -96.73
N THR A 2 -10.38 90.47 -97.58
CA THR A 2 -10.46 89.05 -97.17
C THR A 2 -9.13 88.44 -96.72
N LEU A 3 -8.01 88.75 -97.39
CA LEU A 3 -6.68 88.25 -97.01
C LEU A 3 -6.23 88.76 -95.63
N VAL A 4 -6.50 90.03 -95.32
CA VAL A 4 -6.17 90.64 -94.03
C VAL A 4 -7.02 90.04 -92.91
N SER A 5 -8.33 89.86 -93.14
CA SER A 5 -9.26 89.22 -92.18
C SER A 5 -8.90 87.76 -91.89
N ASN A 6 -8.48 87.00 -92.92
CA ASN A 6 -8.02 85.63 -92.75
C ASN A 6 -6.70 85.57 -91.97
N GLY A 7 -5.78 86.50 -92.21
CA GLY A 7 -4.52 86.63 -91.47
C GLY A 7 -4.74 86.94 -89.98
N THR A 8 -5.67 87.86 -89.66
CA THR A 8 -6.01 88.19 -88.26
C THR A 8 -6.70 87.03 -87.55
N THR A 9 -7.57 86.28 -88.24
CA THR A 9 -8.25 85.10 -87.69
C THR A 9 -7.27 83.96 -87.41
N ALA A 10 -6.37 83.66 -88.35
CA ALA A 10 -5.33 82.65 -88.18
C ALA A 10 -4.38 83.00 -87.03
N THR A 11 -4.03 84.28 -86.88
CA THR A 11 -3.19 84.76 -85.78
C THR A 11 -3.88 84.61 -84.43
N GLY A 12 -5.19 84.90 -84.34
CA GLY A 12 -5.98 84.70 -83.12
C GLY A 12 -6.02 83.23 -82.69
N ILE A 13 -6.32 82.32 -83.62
CA ILE A 13 -6.34 80.87 -83.35
C ILE A 13 -4.97 80.38 -82.88
N LEU A 14 -3.88 80.81 -83.53
CA LEU A 14 -2.53 80.42 -83.14
C LEU A 14 -2.18 80.93 -81.74
N THR A 15 -2.62 82.14 -81.40
CA THR A 15 -2.41 82.72 -80.07
C THR A 15 -3.18 81.96 -79.00
N ASP A 16 -4.42 81.57 -79.26
CA ASP A 16 -5.24 80.77 -78.34
C ASP A 16 -4.65 79.36 -78.12
N ILE A 17 -4.23 78.70 -79.20
CA ILE A 17 -3.57 77.38 -79.11
C ILE A 17 -2.29 77.50 -78.30
N LEU A 18 -1.45 78.50 -78.58
CA LEU A 18 -0.18 78.68 -77.88
C LEU A 18 -0.39 79.04 -76.41
N GLY A 19 -1.40 79.86 -76.11
CA GLY A 19 -1.82 80.17 -74.75
C GLY A 19 -2.30 78.94 -73.98
N GLY A 20 -3.12 78.09 -74.61
CA GLY A 20 -3.59 76.83 -74.02
C GLY A 20 -2.46 75.84 -73.75
N VAL A 21 -1.54 75.65 -74.70
CA VAL A 21 -0.37 74.78 -74.55
C VAL A 21 0.55 75.28 -73.44
N THR A 22 0.81 76.60 -73.39
CA THR A 22 1.66 77.19 -72.35
C THR A 22 1.02 77.06 -70.97
N GLY A 23 -0.32 77.23 -70.88
CA GLY A 23 -1.06 77.01 -69.63
C GLY A 23 -1.01 75.55 -69.15
N ALA A 24 -1.19 74.59 -70.06
CA ALA A 24 -1.11 73.17 -69.74
C ALA A 24 0.30 72.75 -69.30
N ILE A 25 1.34 73.21 -70.02
CA ILE A 25 2.73 72.95 -69.66
C ILE A 25 3.07 73.61 -68.33
N GLY A 26 2.71 74.89 -68.13
CA GLY A 26 2.93 75.61 -66.88
C GLY A 26 2.28 74.94 -65.66
N GLY A 27 1.08 74.36 -65.85
CA GLY A 27 0.42 73.55 -64.82
C GLY A 27 1.16 72.26 -64.45
N VAL A 28 1.91 71.68 -65.40
CA VAL A 28 2.71 70.45 -65.21
C VAL A 28 4.14 70.73 -64.75
N THR A 29 4.74 71.86 -65.15
CA THR A 29 6.18 72.14 -64.90
C THR A 29 6.45 73.06 -63.71
N GLY A 30 5.45 73.74 -63.14
CA GLY A 30 5.58 74.31 -61.79
C GLY A 30 5.01 75.72 -61.61
N GLY A 31 4.04 75.83 -60.71
CA GLY A 31 3.79 77.02 -59.90
C GLY A 31 3.92 76.64 -58.43
N THR A 32 4.67 77.40 -57.64
CA THR A 32 4.94 77.12 -56.21
C THR A 32 3.72 77.27 -55.29
N THR A 33 2.52 77.46 -55.85
CA THR A 33 1.31 77.78 -55.06
C THR A 33 0.04 77.10 -55.58
N GLY A 34 0.15 76.13 -56.49
CA GLY A 34 -0.97 75.30 -56.94
C GLY A 34 -0.44 73.92 -57.29
N GLY A 35 -0.97 72.88 -56.64
CA GLY A 35 -0.42 71.52 -56.65
C GLY A 35 -0.05 71.04 -58.05
N ASN A 36 1.23 71.08 -58.37
CA ASN A 36 1.76 70.43 -59.56
C ASN A 36 1.50 68.92 -59.42
N PRO A 37 0.82 68.26 -60.37
CA PRO A 37 0.63 66.81 -60.35
C PRO A 37 1.95 66.03 -60.18
N LEU A 38 3.05 66.52 -60.75
CA LEU A 38 4.39 65.92 -60.58
C LEU A 38 4.94 66.15 -59.17
N GLY A 39 4.60 67.27 -58.52
CA GLY A 39 4.97 67.51 -57.12
C GLY A 39 4.30 66.50 -56.20
N THR A 40 2.98 66.31 -56.34
CA THR A 40 2.23 65.30 -55.59
C THR A 40 2.76 63.89 -55.83
N VAL A 41 3.07 63.52 -57.07
CA VAL A 41 3.67 62.21 -57.40
C VAL A 41 5.06 62.07 -56.77
N THR A 42 5.88 63.12 -56.80
CA THR A 42 7.21 63.12 -56.18
C THR A 42 7.11 63.00 -54.66
N ASP A 43 6.14 63.66 -54.03
CA ASP A 43 5.89 63.57 -52.58
C ASP A 43 5.41 62.17 -52.18
N ILE A 44 4.51 61.56 -52.97
CA ILE A 44 4.04 60.19 -52.75
C ILE A 44 5.19 59.19 -52.91
N ILE A 45 5.99 59.32 -53.98
CA ILE A 45 7.14 58.44 -54.23
C ILE A 45 8.20 58.66 -53.15
N GLY A 46 8.46 59.91 -52.74
CA GLY A 46 9.40 60.24 -51.67
C GLY A 46 8.96 59.68 -50.33
N GLY A 47 7.67 59.73 -50.00
CA GLY A 47 7.10 59.08 -48.82
C GLY A 47 7.23 57.55 -48.86
N LEU A 48 6.99 56.94 -50.03
CA LEU A 48 7.07 55.49 -50.22
C LEU A 48 8.51 54.96 -50.24
N THR A 49 9.46 55.74 -50.76
CA THR A 49 10.88 55.36 -50.86
C THR A 49 11.70 55.73 -49.62
N GLY A 50 11.10 56.45 -48.66
CA GLY A 50 11.76 56.85 -47.42
C GLY A 50 12.61 58.10 -47.59
N GLY A 51 11.98 59.24 -47.88
CA GLY A 51 12.63 60.55 -47.90
C GLY A 51 13.28 60.90 -46.55
N ALA A 52 14.25 61.83 -46.59
CA ALA A 52 15.25 62.10 -45.56
C ALA A 52 14.77 62.36 -44.11
N THR A 53 13.46 62.47 -43.86
CA THR A 53 12.89 62.70 -42.53
C THR A 53 11.60 61.91 -42.25
N GLY A 54 11.12 61.08 -43.17
CA GLY A 54 9.86 60.33 -43.04
C GLY A 54 10.11 58.83 -43.22
N GLY A 55 9.86 58.04 -42.18
CA GLY A 55 10.05 56.60 -42.22
C GLY A 55 9.29 55.96 -43.38
N ASN A 56 9.97 55.08 -44.13
CA ASN A 56 9.35 54.30 -45.19
C ASN A 56 8.28 53.39 -44.58
N PRO A 57 6.99 53.46 -44.99
CA PRO A 57 5.95 52.54 -44.53
C PRO A 57 6.31 51.06 -44.76
N LEU A 58 7.04 50.74 -45.83
CA LEU A 58 7.56 49.39 -46.06
C LEU A 58 8.63 49.02 -45.04
N GLY A 59 9.45 49.97 -44.57
CA GLY A 59 10.41 49.74 -43.49
C GLY A 59 9.71 49.28 -42.21
N THR A 60 8.66 50.00 -41.79
CA THR A 60 7.83 49.60 -40.64
C THR A 60 7.20 48.22 -40.83
N VAL A 61 6.68 47.92 -42.02
CA VAL A 61 6.10 46.60 -42.34
C VAL A 61 7.18 45.51 -42.30
N THR A 62 8.36 45.77 -42.86
CA THR A 62 9.51 44.86 -42.81
C THR A 62 10.00 44.65 -41.39
N ASP A 63 10.00 45.68 -40.54
CA ASP A 63 10.37 45.56 -39.12
C ASP A 63 9.35 44.74 -38.33
N ILE A 64 8.05 44.96 -38.55
CA ILE A 64 6.97 44.18 -37.93
C ILE A 64 7.05 42.72 -38.38
N ILE A 65 7.20 42.48 -39.68
CA ILE A 65 7.34 41.12 -40.23
C ILE A 65 8.63 40.50 -39.73
N GLY A 66 9.76 41.22 -39.73
CA GLY A 66 11.05 40.72 -39.23
C GLY A 66 10.99 40.34 -37.75
N GLY A 67 10.30 41.14 -36.93
CA GLY A 67 10.04 40.82 -35.52
C GLY A 67 9.12 39.59 -35.35
N LEU A 68 8.09 39.46 -36.18
CA LEU A 68 7.13 38.34 -36.15
C LEU A 68 7.72 37.03 -36.71
N THR A 69 8.62 37.12 -37.69
CA THR A 69 9.23 35.95 -38.37
C THR A 69 10.55 35.52 -37.71
N GLY A 70 11.05 36.30 -36.74
CA GLY A 70 12.23 35.99 -35.94
C GLY A 70 13.51 36.59 -36.49
N GLY A 71 13.81 37.82 -36.10
CA GLY A 71 15.16 38.36 -36.14
C GLY A 71 16.04 37.63 -35.13
N VAL A 72 17.22 37.20 -35.56
CA VAL A 72 18.21 36.35 -34.85
C VAL A 72 18.66 36.81 -33.45
N THR A 73 18.20 37.95 -32.95
CA THR A 73 18.64 38.53 -31.66
C THR A 73 17.50 39.10 -30.80
N GLY A 74 16.25 39.08 -31.25
CA GLY A 74 15.09 39.57 -30.49
C GLY A 74 14.00 38.50 -30.49
N GLY A 75 13.67 37.97 -29.31
CA GLY A 75 12.77 36.83 -29.16
C GLY A 75 11.47 37.00 -29.96
N ASN A 76 11.24 36.08 -30.89
CA ASN A 76 10.00 36.02 -31.65
C ASN A 76 8.85 35.67 -30.69
N PRO A 77 7.77 36.48 -30.59
CA PRO A 77 6.58 36.11 -29.82
C PRO A 77 5.99 34.76 -30.22
N LEU A 78 6.07 34.39 -31.51
CA LEU A 78 5.70 33.06 -31.99
C LEU A 78 6.66 31.99 -31.47
N GLY A 79 7.96 32.29 -31.34
CA GLY A 79 8.93 31.38 -30.72
C GLY A 79 8.52 31.04 -29.28
N THR A 80 8.21 32.06 -28.47
CA THR A 80 7.70 31.87 -27.10
C THR A 80 6.39 31.05 -27.07
N VAL A 81 5.46 31.33 -28.00
CA VAL A 81 4.19 30.57 -28.09
C VAL A 81 4.46 29.12 -28.52
N THR A 82 5.35 28.89 -29.49
CA THR A 82 5.78 27.57 -29.93
C THR A 82 6.54 26.83 -28.84
N ASP A 83 7.32 27.52 -28.00
CA ASP A 83 8.03 26.93 -26.86
C ASP A 83 7.05 26.57 -25.73
N ILE A 84 6.05 27.41 -25.46
CA ILE A 84 4.98 27.12 -24.48
C ILE A 84 4.12 25.95 -24.96
N ILE A 85 3.67 25.98 -26.22
CA ILE A 85 2.87 24.89 -26.81
C ILE A 85 3.72 23.63 -26.94
N GLY A 86 4.99 23.75 -27.31
CA GLY A 86 5.96 22.67 -27.39
C GLY A 86 6.23 22.05 -26.03
N GLY A 87 6.36 22.84 -24.97
CA GLY A 87 6.47 22.35 -23.60
C GLY A 87 5.18 21.69 -23.08
N LEU A 88 4.01 22.20 -23.50
CA LEU A 88 2.70 21.62 -23.18
C LEU A 88 2.42 20.31 -23.95
N THR A 89 2.87 20.23 -25.20
CA THR A 89 2.54 19.14 -26.14
C THR A 89 3.66 18.10 -26.23
N GLY A 90 4.91 18.46 -25.91
CA GLY A 90 6.11 17.68 -26.17
C GLY A 90 7.14 17.77 -25.04
N GLY A 91 6.93 16.97 -23.99
CA GLY A 91 8.02 16.60 -23.11
C GLY A 91 8.93 15.59 -23.81
N VAL A 92 10.15 16.01 -24.17
CA VAL A 92 11.27 15.05 -24.37
C VAL A 92 12.57 15.47 -23.68
N THR A 93 12.69 16.71 -23.18
CA THR A 93 13.88 17.11 -22.39
C THR A 93 13.58 18.03 -21.20
N GLY A 94 12.35 18.51 -21.04
CA GLY A 94 11.84 19.18 -19.84
C GLY A 94 10.45 18.63 -19.56
N GLY A 95 10.23 18.08 -18.37
CA GLY A 95 9.02 17.32 -18.04
C GLY A 95 7.74 18.07 -18.40
N ASN A 96 6.87 17.40 -19.17
CA ASN A 96 5.51 17.88 -19.38
C ASN A 96 4.83 17.96 -18.00
N PRO A 97 4.26 19.11 -17.59
CA PRO A 97 3.48 19.21 -16.35
C PRO A 97 2.35 18.17 -16.27
N LEU A 98 1.80 17.82 -17.43
CA LEU A 98 0.81 16.75 -17.56
C LEU A 98 1.41 15.37 -17.30
N GLY A 99 2.67 15.13 -17.66
CA GLY A 99 3.41 13.92 -17.33
C GLY A 99 3.58 13.76 -15.82
N THR A 100 3.94 14.83 -15.10
CA THR A 100 3.97 14.81 -13.63
C THR A 100 2.59 14.55 -13.01
N VAL A 101 1.52 15.12 -13.57
CA VAL A 101 0.15 14.85 -13.13
C VAL A 101 -0.26 13.40 -13.44
N THR A 102 0.09 12.89 -14.62
CA THR A 102 -0.13 11.48 -15.00
C THR A 102 0.70 10.52 -14.16
N ASP A 103 1.91 10.88 -13.74
CA ASP A 103 2.77 10.09 -12.86
C ASP A 103 2.26 10.12 -11.41
N ILE A 104 1.73 11.25 -10.94
CA ILE A 104 1.08 11.35 -9.63
C ILE A 104 -0.22 10.53 -9.64
N ILE A 105 -1.08 10.71 -10.65
CA ILE A 105 -2.33 9.95 -10.79
C ILE A 105 -2.01 8.47 -11.03
N GLY A 106 -1.00 8.16 -11.84
CA GLY A 106 -0.49 6.82 -12.16
C GLY A 106 0.16 6.15 -10.97
N GLY A 107 0.82 6.90 -10.08
CA GLY A 107 1.31 6.42 -8.79
C GLY A 107 0.17 6.11 -7.82
N VAL A 108 -0.88 6.95 -7.81
CA VAL A 108 -2.08 6.74 -6.99
C VAL A 108 -2.97 5.61 -7.52
N THR A 109 -3.01 5.39 -8.84
CA THR A 109 -3.80 4.31 -9.48
C THR A 109 -3.01 3.01 -9.65
N GLY A 110 -1.69 3.08 -9.84
CA GLY A 110 -0.78 1.94 -9.99
C GLY A 110 -0.26 1.38 -8.67
N GLY A 111 -0.22 2.20 -7.62
CA GLY A 111 0.00 1.79 -6.24
C GLY A 111 -1.20 2.18 -5.40
N ASN A 112 -2.39 1.64 -5.73
CA ASN A 112 -3.59 1.93 -4.97
C ASN A 112 -3.34 1.58 -3.48
N PRO A 113 -3.39 2.54 -2.54
CA PRO A 113 -3.29 2.24 -1.12
C PRO A 113 -4.37 1.25 -0.68
N LEU A 114 -5.54 1.27 -1.34
CA LEU A 114 -6.57 0.24 -1.15
C LEU A 114 -6.14 -1.13 -1.67
N GLY A 115 -5.28 -1.22 -2.69
CA GLY A 115 -4.72 -2.48 -3.18
C GLY A 115 -3.84 -3.12 -2.10
N THR A 116 -2.89 -2.38 -1.55
CA THR A 116 -2.07 -2.85 -0.42
C THR A 116 -2.93 -3.20 0.80
N VAL A 117 -3.95 -2.40 1.13
CA VAL A 117 -4.89 -2.72 2.21
C VAL A 117 -5.73 -3.96 1.88
N THR A 118 -6.16 -4.15 0.64
CA THR A 118 -6.90 -5.33 0.19
C THR A 118 -6.00 -6.57 0.19
N ASP A 119 -4.72 -6.44 -0.14
CA ASP A 119 -3.74 -7.52 -0.07
C ASP A 119 -3.44 -7.91 1.38
N ILE A 120 -3.31 -6.92 2.28
CA ILE A 120 -3.15 -7.16 3.73
C ILE A 120 -4.42 -7.81 4.31
N ILE A 121 -5.59 -7.28 4.00
CA ILE A 121 -6.87 -7.83 4.46
C ILE A 121 -7.10 -9.21 3.85
N GLY A 122 -6.79 -9.41 2.57
CA GLY A 122 -6.85 -10.69 1.87
C GLY A 122 -5.91 -11.71 2.47
N GLY A 123 -4.68 -11.33 2.82
CA GLY A 123 -3.75 -12.18 3.56
C GLY A 123 -4.27 -12.54 4.95
N LEU A 124 -4.86 -11.58 5.67
CA LEU A 124 -5.43 -11.80 7.00
C LEU A 124 -6.70 -12.65 6.99
N THR A 125 -7.55 -12.49 5.97
CA THR A 125 -8.83 -13.24 5.85
C THR A 125 -8.68 -14.60 5.17
N GLY A 126 -7.47 -14.96 4.72
CA GLY A 126 -7.22 -16.24 4.06
C GLY A 126 -7.62 -16.24 2.59
N GLY A 127 -7.04 -15.33 1.81
CA GLY A 127 -7.15 -15.32 0.36
C GLY A 127 -6.70 -16.65 -0.24
N ALA A 128 -7.17 -16.94 -1.46
CA ALA A 128 -7.22 -18.26 -2.12
C ALA A 128 -5.94 -19.13 -2.17
N THR A 129 -4.79 -18.64 -1.71
CA THR A 129 -3.52 -19.38 -1.66
C THR A 129 -2.67 -19.14 -0.40
N GLY A 130 -3.05 -18.20 0.48
CA GLY A 130 -2.32 -17.86 1.70
C GLY A 130 -3.14 -18.25 2.92
N GLY A 131 -2.66 -19.23 3.69
CA GLY A 131 -3.34 -19.69 4.90
C GLY A 131 -3.63 -18.52 5.84
N ASN A 132 -4.89 -18.37 6.26
CA ASN A 132 -5.28 -17.43 7.29
C ASN A 132 -4.43 -17.71 8.55
N PRO A 133 -3.70 -16.73 9.11
CA PRO A 133 -2.96 -16.91 10.36
C PRO A 133 -3.84 -17.45 11.50
N LEU A 134 -5.12 -17.06 11.53
CA LEU A 134 -6.12 -17.58 12.46
C LEU A 134 -6.46 -19.05 12.18
N GLY A 135 -6.47 -19.47 10.92
CA GLY A 135 -6.58 -20.87 10.53
C GLY A 135 -5.42 -21.68 11.08
N THR A 136 -4.18 -21.22 10.87
CA THR A 136 -2.98 -21.86 11.43
C THR A 136 -3.02 -21.92 12.96
N VAL A 137 -3.44 -20.85 13.64
CA VAL A 137 -3.58 -20.85 15.11
C VAL A 137 -4.67 -21.83 15.55
N THR A 138 -5.81 -21.87 14.84
CA THR A 138 -6.90 -22.81 15.11
C THR A 138 -6.47 -24.25 14.87
N ASP A 139 -5.68 -24.51 13.84
CA ASP A 139 -5.11 -25.83 13.53
C ASP A 139 -4.08 -26.26 14.56
N ILE A 140 -3.25 -25.34 15.06
CA ILE A 140 -2.29 -25.61 16.15
C ILE A 140 -3.07 -25.93 17.44
N ILE A 141 -4.02 -25.09 17.83
CA ILE A 141 -4.83 -25.29 19.05
C ILE A 141 -5.66 -26.57 18.94
N GLY A 142 -6.33 -26.78 17.80
CA GLY A 142 -7.11 -27.97 17.49
C GLY A 142 -6.24 -29.22 17.43
N GLY A 143 -5.03 -29.13 16.87
CA GLY A 143 -4.07 -30.22 16.82
C GLY A 143 -3.55 -30.63 18.19
N VAL A 144 -3.28 -29.67 19.08
CA VAL A 144 -2.87 -29.92 20.47
C VAL A 144 -4.00 -30.50 21.32
N THR A 145 -5.24 -30.06 21.09
CA THR A 145 -6.38 -30.43 21.94
C THR A 145 -7.14 -31.65 21.41
N GLY A 146 -7.11 -31.92 20.10
CA GLY A 146 -8.02 -32.86 19.44
C GLY A 146 -7.38 -33.82 18.44
N GLY A 147 -6.05 -33.84 18.27
CA GLY A 147 -5.44 -34.51 17.13
C GLY A 147 -5.64 -33.70 15.86
N ILE A 148 -4.58 -33.66 15.06
CA ILE A 148 -4.54 -32.97 13.77
C ILE A 148 -5.86 -33.20 13.03
N ILE A 149 -6.54 -32.12 12.64
CA ILE A 149 -7.69 -32.16 11.73
C ILE A 149 -7.23 -32.94 10.49
N GLY A 150 -7.54 -34.24 10.42
CA GLY A 150 -6.85 -35.16 9.50
C GLY A 150 -6.60 -36.59 10.01
N GLY A 151 -7.03 -36.95 11.23
CA GLY A 151 -7.03 -38.34 11.70
C GLY A 151 -5.72 -38.82 12.36
N GLY A 152 -4.85 -37.89 12.77
CA GLY A 152 -3.71 -38.19 13.64
C GLY A 152 -4.09 -38.22 15.12
N THR A 153 -3.40 -39.02 15.94
CA THR A 153 -3.56 -38.99 17.39
C THR A 153 -3.07 -37.65 17.97
N SER A 154 -3.73 -37.17 19.02
CA SER A 154 -3.32 -35.93 19.69
C SER A 154 -1.89 -36.07 20.23
N PRO A 155 -1.01 -35.05 20.13
CA PRO A 155 0.35 -35.12 20.68
C PRO A 155 0.38 -35.42 22.18
N ILE A 156 -0.71 -35.13 22.89
CA ILE A 156 -0.88 -35.43 24.32
C ILE A 156 -1.44 -36.84 24.60
N SER A 157 -1.82 -37.61 23.57
CA SER A 157 -2.30 -39.00 23.72
C SER A 157 -1.35 -39.87 24.54
N PRO A 158 -0.01 -39.84 24.33
CA PRO A 158 0.91 -40.64 25.15
C PRO A 158 0.87 -40.29 26.64
N VAL A 159 0.59 -39.02 26.98
CA VAL A 159 0.45 -38.57 28.37
C VAL A 159 -0.87 -39.08 28.96
N VAL A 160 -1.96 -39.00 28.20
CA VAL A 160 -3.27 -39.53 28.62
C VAL A 160 -3.20 -41.04 28.84
N ASP A 161 -2.55 -41.78 27.95
CA ASP A 161 -2.38 -43.23 28.05
C ASP A 161 -1.54 -43.61 29.29
N ALA A 162 -0.47 -42.86 29.58
CA ALA A 162 0.34 -43.07 30.77
C ALA A 162 -0.44 -42.79 32.06
N VAL A 163 -1.23 -41.71 32.11
CA VAL A 163 -2.09 -41.39 33.26
C VAL A 163 -3.14 -42.48 33.48
N GLN A 164 -3.79 -42.94 32.41
CA GLN A 164 -4.79 -44.01 32.50
C GLN A 164 -4.16 -45.32 33.00
N SER A 165 -2.99 -45.69 32.47
CA SER A 165 -2.25 -46.86 32.95
C SER A 165 -1.89 -46.75 34.44
N GLY A 166 -1.50 -45.56 34.90
CA GLY A 166 -1.25 -45.31 36.32
C GLY A 166 -2.50 -45.49 37.20
N ILE A 167 -3.66 -45.02 36.72
CA ILE A 167 -4.96 -45.20 37.40
C ILE A 167 -5.32 -46.69 37.47
N ASP A 168 -5.13 -47.43 36.38
CA ASP A 168 -5.44 -48.86 36.32
C ASP A 168 -4.58 -49.65 37.34
N VAL A 169 -3.29 -49.30 37.46
CA VAL A 169 -2.40 -49.88 38.47
C VAL A 169 -2.88 -49.54 39.88
N LEU A 170 -3.27 -48.28 40.14
CA LEU A 170 -3.76 -47.86 41.45
C LEU A 170 -5.04 -48.59 41.86
N GLN A 171 -5.98 -48.78 40.92
CA GLN A 171 -7.18 -49.60 41.14
C GLN A 171 -6.82 -51.07 41.38
N GLY A 172 -5.82 -51.59 40.67
CA GLY A 172 -5.27 -52.93 40.90
C GLY A 172 -4.78 -53.11 42.33
N VAL A 173 -3.99 -52.15 42.84
CA VAL A 173 -3.48 -52.14 44.23
C VAL A 173 -4.63 -52.06 45.23
N GLU A 174 -5.65 -51.23 44.97
CA GLU A 174 -6.83 -51.11 45.84
C GLU A 174 -7.64 -52.41 45.91
N SER A 175 -7.81 -53.09 44.77
CA SER A 175 -8.47 -54.40 44.71
C SER A 175 -7.67 -55.47 45.47
N LEU A 176 -6.33 -55.46 45.34
CA LEU A 176 -5.44 -56.39 46.01
C LEU A 176 -5.49 -56.21 47.52
N LYS A 177 -5.48 -54.96 47.99
CA LYS A 177 -5.63 -54.61 49.41
C LYS A 177 -6.93 -55.18 49.98
N THR A 178 -8.04 -55.01 49.27
CA THR A 178 -9.35 -55.56 49.66
C THR A 178 -9.31 -57.09 49.72
N SER A 179 -8.65 -57.74 48.75
CA SER A 179 -8.47 -59.19 48.74
C SER A 179 -7.65 -59.68 49.94
N ILE A 180 -6.52 -59.04 50.25
CA ILE A 180 -5.66 -59.42 51.38
C ILE A 180 -6.42 -59.29 52.70
N ILE A 181 -7.17 -58.20 52.89
CA ILE A 181 -7.99 -57.99 54.09
C ILE A 181 -9.03 -59.12 54.23
N ASN A 182 -9.78 -59.40 53.16
CA ASN A 182 -10.79 -60.46 53.20
C ASN A 182 -10.18 -61.85 53.44
N THR A 183 -9.07 -62.17 52.76
CA THR A 183 -8.35 -63.44 52.96
C THR A 183 -7.77 -63.54 54.37
N GLY A 184 -7.18 -62.47 54.89
CA GLY A 184 -6.64 -62.41 56.24
C GLY A 184 -7.72 -62.62 57.30
N ILE A 185 -8.85 -61.91 57.17
CA ILE A 185 -10.02 -62.07 58.06
C ILE A 185 -10.53 -63.51 58.02
N ASN A 186 -10.73 -64.09 56.83
CA ASN A 186 -11.22 -65.47 56.71
C ASN A 186 -10.22 -66.48 57.30
N THR A 187 -8.93 -66.29 57.07
CA THR A 187 -7.88 -67.17 57.60
C THR A 187 -7.81 -67.10 59.13
N VAL A 188 -7.87 -65.90 59.71
CA VAL A 188 -7.90 -65.70 61.17
C VAL A 188 -9.20 -66.26 61.74
N ALA A 189 -10.35 -66.02 61.11
CA ALA A 189 -11.62 -66.58 61.55
C ALA A 189 -11.59 -68.11 61.57
N ASP A 190 -11.12 -68.75 60.50
CA ASP A 190 -11.01 -70.22 60.41
C ASP A 190 -10.01 -70.79 61.43
N THR A 191 -8.87 -70.11 61.65
CA THR A 191 -7.83 -70.57 62.59
C THR A 191 -8.23 -70.35 64.05
N VAL A 192 -8.86 -69.23 64.38
CA VAL A 192 -9.32 -68.91 65.75
C VAL A 192 -10.53 -69.75 66.15
N VAL A 193 -11.45 -70.01 65.22
CA VAL A 193 -12.59 -70.93 65.47
C VAL A 193 -12.12 -72.39 65.51
N GLY A 194 -11.07 -72.74 64.78
CA GLY A 194 -10.54 -74.10 64.69
C GLY A 194 -9.65 -74.55 65.85
N VAL A 195 -9.04 -73.63 66.63
CA VAL A 195 -7.98 -74.01 67.58
C VAL A 195 -8.31 -73.82 69.07
N LEU A 196 -8.66 -72.66 69.67
CA LEU A 196 -8.79 -72.60 71.16
C LEU A 196 -9.46 -71.27 71.67
N PRO A 197 -9.86 -71.15 72.96
CA PRO A 197 -10.68 -70.05 73.49
C PRO A 197 -9.93 -68.72 73.64
N GLN A 198 -10.63 -67.64 73.27
CA GLN A 198 -10.44 -66.20 73.55
C GLN A 198 -9.16 -65.83 74.34
N THR A 199 -8.09 -65.45 73.64
CA THR A 199 -6.97 -64.71 74.23
C THR A 199 -6.76 -63.39 73.47
N GLU A 200 -6.70 -62.29 74.23
CA GLU A 200 -6.92 -60.88 73.87
C GLU A 200 -5.81 -60.21 73.04
N HIS A 201 -5.36 -60.78 71.92
CA HIS A 201 -4.29 -60.17 71.10
C HIS A 201 -4.56 -59.88 69.61
N PRO A 202 -5.60 -60.39 68.91
CA PRO A 202 -5.73 -60.13 67.46
C PRO A 202 -6.19 -58.70 67.11
N VAL A 203 -6.71 -57.93 68.07
CA VAL A 203 -7.30 -56.61 67.81
C VAL A 203 -6.24 -55.50 67.69
N THR A 204 -5.09 -55.65 68.35
CA THR A 204 -4.03 -54.65 68.40
C THR A 204 -3.21 -54.61 67.10
N ASP A 205 -2.98 -55.76 66.46
CA ASP A 205 -2.26 -55.84 65.19
C ASP A 205 -3.11 -55.30 64.02
N ILE A 206 -4.43 -55.52 64.07
CA ILE A 206 -5.39 -54.93 63.11
C ILE A 206 -5.44 -53.40 63.25
N ALA A 207 -5.36 -52.86 64.47
CA ALA A 207 -5.35 -51.42 64.70
C ALA A 207 -4.07 -50.74 64.17
N HIS A 208 -2.90 -51.37 64.35
CA HIS A 208 -1.64 -50.88 63.77
C HIS A 208 -1.62 -50.94 62.25
N LEU A 209 -2.19 -52.01 61.66
CA LEU A 209 -2.34 -52.11 60.22
C LEU A 209 -3.29 -51.02 59.68
N GLY A 210 -4.39 -50.75 60.38
CA GLY A 210 -5.33 -49.69 60.03
C GLY A 210 -4.72 -48.29 60.09
N THR A 211 -3.89 -48.01 61.09
CA THR A 211 -3.17 -46.72 61.22
C THR A 211 -2.10 -46.55 60.15
N LEU A 212 -1.25 -47.56 59.92
CA LEU A 212 -0.24 -47.56 58.86
C LEU A 212 -0.87 -47.34 57.47
N THR A 213 -2.01 -47.97 57.24
CA THR A 213 -2.77 -47.85 56.01
C THR A 213 -3.35 -46.45 55.81
N PHE A 214 -3.79 -45.79 56.88
CA PHE A 214 -4.39 -44.47 56.82
C PHE A 214 -3.35 -43.38 56.57
N GLU A 215 -2.18 -43.46 57.21
CA GLU A 215 -1.07 -42.53 57.00
C GLU A 215 -0.48 -42.65 55.60
N THR A 216 -0.23 -43.88 55.13
CA THR A 216 0.24 -44.13 53.76
C THR A 216 -0.77 -43.61 52.73
N SER A 217 -2.07 -43.81 52.96
CA SER A 217 -3.13 -43.31 52.08
C SER A 217 -3.19 -41.78 52.07
N ARG A 218 -3.03 -41.12 53.23
CA ARG A 218 -3.08 -39.66 53.33
C ARG A 218 -1.92 -39.01 52.59
N ASP A 219 -0.71 -39.52 52.80
CA ASP A 219 0.50 -38.94 52.22
C ASP A 219 0.56 -39.18 50.70
N THR A 220 0.05 -40.32 50.22
CA THR A 220 -0.14 -40.60 48.78
C THR A 220 -1.14 -39.64 48.13
N VAL A 221 -2.28 -39.38 48.78
CA VAL A 221 -3.31 -38.46 48.25
C VAL A 221 -2.82 -37.03 48.20
N ASN A 222 -2.11 -36.57 49.23
CA ASN A 222 -1.55 -35.22 49.25
C ASN A 222 -0.48 -35.04 48.16
N GLY A 223 0.42 -36.02 48.00
CA GLY A 223 1.39 -35.99 46.91
C GLY A 223 0.73 -35.97 45.53
N ALA A 224 -0.32 -36.75 45.31
CA ALA A 224 -1.04 -36.75 44.04
C ALA A 224 -1.71 -35.40 43.73
N LEU A 225 -2.23 -34.72 44.76
CA LEU A 225 -2.83 -33.40 44.61
C LEU A 225 -1.78 -32.33 44.28
N GLU A 226 -0.58 -32.43 44.85
CA GLU A 226 0.56 -31.57 44.50
C GLU A 226 1.03 -31.80 43.05
N VAL A 227 1.12 -33.05 42.59
CA VAL A 227 1.43 -33.38 41.18
C VAL A 227 0.43 -32.72 40.23
N VAL A 228 -0.86 -32.82 40.52
CA VAL A 228 -1.92 -32.19 39.72
C VAL A 228 -1.81 -30.68 39.78
N SER A 229 -1.56 -30.09 40.95
CA SER A 229 -1.41 -28.64 41.11
C SER A 229 -0.23 -28.10 40.31
N ASP A 230 0.92 -28.78 40.35
CA ASP A 230 2.11 -28.39 39.60
C ASP A 230 1.93 -28.56 38.09
N LEU A 231 1.26 -29.63 37.65
CA LEU A 231 0.96 -29.82 36.24
C LEU A 231 0.01 -28.74 35.70
N VAL A 232 -1.01 -28.35 36.49
CA VAL A 232 -1.91 -27.22 36.17
C VAL A 232 -1.16 -25.89 36.20
N GLY A 233 -0.17 -25.74 37.09
CA GLY A 233 0.73 -24.58 37.16
C GLY A 233 1.84 -24.54 36.10
N GLY A 234 1.99 -25.60 35.29
CA GLY A 234 3.05 -25.73 34.27
C GLY A 234 4.44 -26.12 34.82
N ASN A 235 4.54 -26.52 36.08
CA ASN A 235 5.77 -26.92 36.76
C ASN A 235 6.01 -28.44 36.65
N ILE A 236 6.49 -28.90 35.49
CA ILE A 236 6.77 -30.32 35.22
C ILE A 236 7.80 -30.91 36.19
N GLN A 237 8.77 -30.10 36.64
CA GLN A 237 9.84 -30.56 37.52
C GLN A 237 9.30 -30.82 38.94
N GLY A 238 8.50 -29.91 39.49
CA GLY A 238 7.81 -30.13 40.76
C GLY A 238 6.85 -31.33 40.71
N ALA A 239 6.04 -31.45 39.64
CA ALA A 239 5.16 -32.60 39.44
C ALA A 239 5.94 -33.93 39.44
N THR A 240 7.16 -33.95 38.89
CA THR A 240 8.01 -35.14 38.90
C THR A 240 8.55 -35.42 40.31
N ASP A 241 9.01 -34.40 41.03
CA ASP A 241 9.53 -34.54 42.39
C ASP A 241 8.45 -35.09 43.36
N HIS A 242 7.22 -34.55 43.29
CA HIS A 242 6.09 -35.03 44.08
C HIS A 242 5.66 -36.46 43.69
N ALA A 243 5.65 -36.80 42.40
CA ALA A 243 5.35 -38.17 41.94
C ALA A 243 6.40 -39.17 42.45
N THR A 244 7.68 -38.79 42.46
CA THR A 244 8.76 -39.62 43.01
C THR A 244 8.63 -39.77 44.53
N GLY A 245 8.18 -38.71 45.22
CA GLY A 245 7.85 -38.74 46.65
C GLY A 245 6.74 -39.74 46.99
N ILE A 246 5.67 -39.79 46.19
CA ILE A 246 4.59 -40.79 46.33
C ILE A 246 5.15 -42.21 46.20
N VAL A 247 5.97 -42.47 45.18
CA VAL A 247 6.59 -43.80 44.98
C VAL A 247 7.44 -44.18 46.18
N ASN A 248 8.22 -43.23 46.73
CA ASN A 248 9.05 -43.51 47.89
C ASN A 248 8.21 -43.84 49.13
N THR A 249 7.11 -43.12 49.37
CA THR A 249 6.14 -43.40 50.45
C THR A 249 5.47 -44.76 50.32
N LEU A 250 5.18 -45.22 49.08
CA LEU A 250 4.60 -46.54 48.81
C LEU A 250 5.62 -47.68 48.93
N VAL A 251 6.91 -47.40 48.77
CA VAL A 251 7.99 -48.39 48.89
C VAL A 251 8.49 -48.50 50.32
N SER A 252 8.43 -47.41 51.10
CA SER A 252 8.95 -47.37 52.48
C SER A 252 7.96 -47.83 53.56
N ASN A 253 6.68 -48.02 53.21
CA ASN A 253 5.60 -48.44 54.10
C ASN A 253 4.98 -49.76 53.63
#